data_AF-A0A355BK45-F1
#
_entry.id   AF-A0A355BK45-F1
#
_cell.length_a   1.000
_cell.length_b   1.000
_cell.length_c   1.000
_cell.angle_alpha   90.00
_cell.angle_beta   90.00
_cell.angle_gamma   90.00
#
_symmetry.space_group_name_H-M   'P 1'
#
loop_
_entity.id
_entity.type
_entity.pdbx_description
1 polymer ?
#
loop_
_entity_poly.entity_id
_entity_poly.type
_entity_poly.pdbx_seq_one_letter_code
_entity_poly.pdbx_strand_id
1 'polypeptide(L)'
;MRSCPRAKDDARTTPACGNATKVGDAMSELTMWPIGTWVEVSRSVLLPGERAPQVPTDTAAVPLELCIKGFLQQPAALGQEASVTTLTGRTQQGKVTSINPRHIHGFGEPVPELLAIGMELRQLLEGSSDAE
;
A
#
# COMPACT_ATOMS: atom_id res chain seq x y z
N MET A 1 -37.23 -20.48 60.77
CA MET A 1 -36.76 -19.51 61.80
C MET A 1 -35.32 -19.83 62.13
N ARG A 2 -34.46 -18.80 62.14
CA ARG A 2 -33.01 -18.81 62.47
C ARG A 2 -32.14 -19.45 61.37
N SER A 3 -31.09 -18.88 60.83
CA SER A 3 -30.41 -17.59 61.00
C SER A 3 -29.26 -17.59 59.98
N CYS A 4 -29.20 -16.61 59.07
CA CYS A 4 -27.88 -16.14 58.62
C CYS A 4 -27.21 -15.47 59.83
N PRO A 5 -25.90 -15.68 60.09
CA PRO A 5 -24.81 -15.01 59.35
C PRO A 5 -23.58 -15.95 59.20
N ARG A 6 -22.54 -15.68 58.41
CA ARG A 6 -21.66 -14.51 58.47
C ARG A 6 -20.72 -14.52 57.27
N ALA A 7 -20.57 -13.34 56.68
CA ALA A 7 -19.57 -13.02 55.69
C ALA A 7 -18.14 -13.31 56.18
N LYS A 8 -17.31 -13.75 55.24
CA LYS A 8 -15.90 -13.37 55.08
C LYS A 8 -15.73 -13.17 53.58
N ASP A 9 -15.84 -11.94 53.08
CA ASP A 9 -14.71 -11.01 52.93
C ASP A 9 -13.47 -11.71 52.36
N ASP A 10 -13.47 -11.86 51.03
CA ASP A 10 -12.25 -11.82 50.23
C ASP A 10 -12.51 -10.88 49.05
N ALA A 11 -12.42 -9.58 49.36
CA ALA A 11 -12.36 -8.51 48.38
C ALA A 11 -11.09 -8.65 47.53
N ARG A 12 -11.14 -9.47 46.48
CA ARG A 12 -10.34 -9.24 45.28
C ARG A 12 -11.14 -8.35 44.35
N THR A 13 -11.11 -7.06 44.68
CA THR A 13 -11.48 -5.96 43.79
C THR A 13 -10.57 -5.99 42.57
N THR A 14 -11.00 -6.65 41.51
CA THR A 14 -10.48 -6.35 40.17
C THR A 14 -11.02 -4.99 39.78
N PRO A 15 -10.17 -4.01 39.46
CA PRO A 15 -10.65 -2.72 39.01
C PRO A 15 -11.28 -2.90 37.63
N ALA A 16 -12.56 -2.55 37.53
CA ALA A 16 -13.18 -2.15 36.29
C ALA A 16 -12.42 -0.93 35.76
N CYS A 17 -11.42 -1.17 34.91
CA CYS A 17 -10.78 -0.12 34.14
C CYS A 17 -11.61 0.07 32.88
N GLY A 18 -12.68 0.87 33.03
CA GLY A 18 -13.28 1.52 31.88
C GLY A 18 -12.26 2.51 31.33
N ASN A 19 -11.70 2.23 30.17
CA ASN A 19 -11.11 3.24 29.33
C ASN A 19 -11.87 3.25 28.01
N ALA A 20 -12.77 4.22 27.91
CA ALA A 20 -13.19 4.75 26.64
C ALA A 20 -11.96 5.34 25.95
N THR A 21 -11.45 4.67 24.91
CA THR A 21 -10.60 5.33 23.92
C THR A 21 -11.41 5.47 22.65
N LYS A 22 -12.18 6.56 22.61
CA LYS A 22 -12.64 7.16 21.36
C LYS A 22 -11.54 8.08 20.88
N VAL A 23 -10.77 7.66 19.88
CA VAL A 23 -10.19 8.51 18.84
C VAL A 23 -9.90 7.52 17.71
N GLY A 24 -10.81 7.35 16.74
CA GLY A 24 -10.68 8.09 15.49
C GLY A 24 -9.25 7.95 15.00
N ASP A 25 -8.94 6.93 14.19
CA ASP A 25 -7.67 6.88 13.45
C ASP A 25 -7.63 8.11 12.57
N ALA A 26 -7.08 9.15 13.18
CA ALA A 26 -6.82 10.44 12.61
C ALA A 26 -5.91 10.18 11.43
N MET A 27 -6.37 10.65 10.28
CA MET A 27 -5.59 10.99 9.10
C MET A 27 -4.11 10.76 9.32
N SER A 28 -3.64 9.64 8.75
CA SER A 28 -2.25 9.37 8.42
C SER A 28 -1.40 10.63 8.52
N GLU A 29 -0.63 10.72 9.61
CA GLU A 29 0.53 11.61 9.66
C GLU A 29 1.21 11.49 8.30
N LEU A 30 1.48 12.62 7.62
CA LEU A 30 2.15 12.66 6.32
C LEU A 30 3.57 12.08 6.48
N THR A 31 3.64 10.76 6.58
CA THR A 31 4.86 9.99 6.54
C THR A 31 5.29 10.05 5.10
N MET A 32 6.26 10.91 4.85
CA MET A 32 6.89 11.05 3.56
C MET A 32 7.88 9.89 3.43
N TRP A 33 7.64 9.03 2.43
CA TRP A 33 8.47 7.86 2.19
C TRP A 33 9.70 8.26 1.39
N PRO A 34 10.89 7.72 1.70
CA PRO A 34 12.12 8.08 1.00
C PRO A 34 12.15 7.55 -0.44
N ILE A 35 13.07 8.11 -1.22
CA ILE A 35 13.40 7.64 -2.58
C ILE A 35 13.79 6.16 -2.52
N GLY A 36 13.39 5.37 -3.52
CA GLY A 36 13.66 3.93 -3.56
C GLY A 36 12.67 3.07 -2.78
N THR A 37 11.64 3.65 -2.16
CA THR A 37 10.55 2.87 -1.54
C THR A 37 9.69 2.23 -2.62
N TRP A 38 9.35 0.95 -2.44
CA TRP A 38 8.41 0.22 -3.30
C TRP A 38 6.97 0.64 -3.00
N VAL A 39 6.28 1.19 -3.98
CA VAL A 39 4.92 1.72 -3.84
C VAL A 39 4.05 1.31 -5.02
N GLU A 40 2.74 1.39 -4.84
CA GLU A 40 1.76 1.34 -5.92
C GLU A 40 1.18 2.72 -6.16
N VAL A 41 1.21 3.15 -7.42
CA VAL A 41 0.55 4.36 -7.88
C VAL A 41 -0.62 4.02 -8.79
N SER A 42 -1.71 4.76 -8.65
CA SER A 42 -2.85 4.68 -9.56
C SER A 42 -3.10 6.02 -10.27
N ARG A 43 -3.56 5.94 -11.53
CA ARG A 43 -4.03 7.11 -12.28
C ARG A 43 -5.16 6.73 -13.23
N SER A 44 -6.10 7.63 -13.43
CA SER A 44 -7.12 7.48 -14.47
C SER A 44 -6.51 7.79 -15.84
N VAL A 45 -6.56 6.83 -16.76
CA VAL A 45 -6.03 6.96 -18.13
C VAL A 45 -7.12 7.35 -19.10
N LEU A 46 -8.33 6.81 -18.93
CA LEU A 46 -9.50 7.11 -19.75
C LEU A 46 -10.70 7.33 -18.85
N LEU A 47 -11.43 8.40 -19.10
CA LEU A 47 -12.69 8.67 -18.41
C LEU A 47 -13.82 7.81 -19.00
N PRO A 48 -14.94 7.65 -18.27
CA PRO A 48 -16.15 7.04 -18.83
C PRO A 48 -16.55 7.73 -20.13
N GLY A 49 -16.83 6.94 -21.18
CA GLY A 49 -17.16 7.46 -22.52
C GLY A 49 -15.98 7.71 -23.46
N GLU A 50 -14.73 7.74 -22.98
CA GLU A 50 -13.53 7.80 -23.85
C GLU A 50 -13.05 6.39 -24.27
N ARG A 51 -13.77 5.35 -23.84
CA ARG A 51 -13.53 3.96 -24.21
C ARG A 51 -13.93 3.70 -25.65
N ALA A 52 -13.28 2.73 -26.29
CA ALA A 52 -13.58 2.34 -27.66
C ALA A 52 -15.07 1.97 -27.83
N PRO A 53 -15.72 2.34 -28.96
CA PRO A 53 -17.17 2.22 -29.12
C PRO A 53 -17.70 0.78 -29.12
N GLN A 54 -16.83 -0.21 -29.31
CA GLN A 54 -17.16 -1.63 -29.30
C GLN A 54 -17.23 -2.27 -27.91
N VAL A 55 -16.93 -1.52 -26.83
CA VAL A 55 -17.02 -2.08 -25.47
C VAL A 55 -18.47 -2.17 -24.99
N PRO A 56 -18.81 -3.19 -24.18
CA PRO A 56 -20.12 -3.26 -23.55
C PRO A 56 -20.45 -2.00 -22.74
N THR A 57 -21.73 -1.65 -22.67
CA THR A 57 -22.21 -0.43 -22.00
C THR A 57 -21.75 -0.35 -20.54
N ASP A 58 -21.70 -1.49 -19.85
CA ASP A 58 -21.23 -1.59 -18.47
C ASP A 58 -19.75 -1.17 -18.33
N THR A 59 -18.90 -1.60 -19.25
CA THR A 59 -17.46 -1.25 -19.26
C THR A 59 -17.23 0.20 -19.71
N ALA A 60 -18.08 0.74 -20.57
CA ALA A 60 -17.99 2.13 -21.02
C ALA A 60 -18.30 3.14 -19.89
N ALA A 61 -19.10 2.72 -18.91
CA ALA A 61 -19.53 3.54 -17.78
C ALA A 61 -18.48 3.72 -16.68
N VAL A 62 -17.37 2.95 -16.71
CA VAL A 62 -16.36 2.93 -15.65
C VAL A 62 -15.01 3.46 -16.18
N PRO A 63 -14.29 4.30 -15.41
CA PRO A 63 -12.96 4.80 -15.81
C PRO A 63 -11.94 3.68 -16.00
N LEU A 64 -10.95 3.90 -16.86
CA LEU A 64 -9.74 3.08 -16.89
C LEU A 64 -8.74 3.59 -15.86
N GLU A 65 -8.50 2.81 -14.82
CA GLU A 65 -7.42 3.08 -13.89
C GLU A 65 -6.19 2.25 -14.27
N LEU A 66 -5.05 2.92 -14.37
CA LEU A 66 -3.73 2.30 -14.42
C LEU A 66 -3.24 2.19 -12.99
N CYS A 67 -3.05 0.97 -12.50
CA CYS A 67 -2.37 0.69 -11.24
C CYS A 67 -1.00 0.08 -11.56
N ILE A 68 0.06 0.69 -11.07
CA ILE A 68 1.43 0.23 -11.35
C ILE A 68 2.29 0.31 -10.10
N LYS A 69 3.16 -0.69 -9.95
CA LYS A 69 4.11 -0.78 -8.86
C LYS A 69 5.50 -0.35 -9.33
N GLY A 70 6.23 0.36 -8.47
CA GLY A 70 7.56 0.85 -8.78
C GLY A 70 8.26 1.48 -7.59
N PHE A 71 9.48 1.93 -7.82
CA PHE A 71 10.31 2.63 -6.85
C PHE A 71 10.10 4.14 -6.95
N LEU A 72 9.86 4.80 -5.83
CA LEU A 72 9.75 6.27 -5.77
C LEU A 72 11.03 6.96 -6.27
N GLN A 73 10.87 7.94 -7.16
CA GLN A 73 11.96 8.82 -7.61
C GLN A 73 12.13 10.05 -6.70
N GLN A 74 11.09 10.41 -5.95
CA GLN A 74 11.04 11.55 -5.05
C GLN A 74 10.33 11.16 -3.76
N PRO A 75 10.63 11.80 -2.62
CA PRO A 75 9.92 11.54 -1.40
C PRO A 75 8.43 11.90 -1.53
N ALA A 76 7.53 10.98 -1.19
CA ALA A 76 6.10 11.17 -1.35
C ALA A 76 5.31 10.53 -0.21
N ALA A 77 4.19 11.14 0.17
CA ALA A 77 3.25 10.57 1.12
C ALA A 77 2.13 9.78 0.42
N LEU A 78 1.42 8.96 1.19
CA LEU A 78 0.18 8.31 0.73
C LEU A 78 -0.82 9.37 0.24
N GLY A 79 -1.40 9.13 -0.94
CA GLY A 79 -2.36 10.02 -1.58
C GLY A 79 -1.76 11.21 -2.34
N GLN A 80 -0.45 11.38 -2.39
CA GLN A 80 0.20 12.42 -3.21
C GLN A 80 0.53 11.93 -4.61
N GLU A 81 0.70 12.85 -5.55
CA GLU A 81 1.27 12.53 -6.87
C GLU A 81 2.77 12.31 -6.75
N ALA A 82 3.25 11.20 -7.32
CA ALA A 82 4.66 10.86 -7.33
C ALA A 82 5.05 10.22 -8.67
N SER A 83 6.34 10.35 -9.00
CA SER A 83 6.96 9.63 -10.12
C SER A 83 7.61 8.35 -9.60
N VAL A 84 7.36 7.23 -10.28
CA VAL A 84 7.93 5.91 -9.95
C VAL A 84 8.68 5.33 -11.14
N THR A 85 9.78 4.64 -10.87
CA THR A 85 10.49 3.79 -11.83
C THR A 85 10.01 2.35 -11.67
N THR A 86 9.49 1.77 -12.74
CA THR A 86 9.11 0.35 -12.78
C THR A 86 10.33 -0.56 -12.91
N LEU A 87 10.17 -1.85 -12.62
CA LEU A 87 11.24 -2.86 -12.83
C LEU A 87 11.76 -2.93 -14.27
N THR A 88 10.96 -2.48 -15.23
CA THR A 88 11.35 -2.41 -16.66
C THR A 88 12.20 -1.18 -17.01
N GLY A 89 12.45 -0.28 -16.05
CA GLY A 89 13.17 0.97 -16.26
C GLY A 89 12.31 2.13 -16.78
N ARG A 90 11.00 1.93 -16.95
CA ARG A 90 10.07 3.00 -17.40
C ARG A 90 9.65 3.87 -16.21
N THR A 91 9.62 5.19 -16.43
CA THR A 91 9.06 6.17 -15.49
C THR A 91 7.55 6.31 -15.70
N GLN A 92 6.77 6.27 -14.63
CA GLN A 92 5.33 6.55 -14.62
C GLN A 92 4.97 7.51 -13.49
N GLN A 93 3.91 8.28 -13.70
CA GLN A 93 3.37 9.24 -12.73
C GLN A 93 1.97 8.83 -12.32
N GLY A 94 1.64 8.98 -11.04
CA GLY A 94 0.31 8.72 -10.51
C GLY A 94 0.20 9.05 -9.02
N LYS A 95 -0.99 8.84 -8.48
CA LYS A 95 -1.27 9.04 -7.05
C LYS A 95 -0.83 7.80 -6.26
N VAL A 96 -0.06 7.99 -5.19
CA VAL A 96 0.38 6.89 -4.33
C VAL A 96 -0.82 6.32 -3.57
N THR A 97 -1.17 5.07 -3.86
CA THR A 97 -2.35 4.40 -3.28
C THR A 97 -1.97 3.42 -2.19
N SER A 98 -0.78 2.83 -2.26
CA SER A 98 -0.29 1.90 -1.24
C SER A 98 1.23 1.88 -1.17
N ILE A 99 1.75 1.66 0.03
CA ILE A 99 3.19 1.50 0.30
C ILE A 99 3.47 0.05 0.58
N ASN A 100 4.52 -0.49 -0.02
CA ASN A 100 4.93 -1.89 0.05
C ASN A 100 3.74 -2.88 -0.06
N PRO A 101 2.95 -2.83 -1.15
CA PRO A 101 1.70 -3.57 -1.27
C PRO A 101 1.94 -5.09 -1.31
N ARG A 102 1.50 -5.79 -0.27
CA ARG A 102 1.43 -7.26 -0.25
C ARG A 102 0.43 -7.79 -1.27
N HIS A 103 0.74 -8.96 -1.85
CA HIS A 103 -0.22 -9.62 -2.72
C HIS A 103 -1.26 -10.36 -1.89
N ILE A 104 -2.50 -9.88 -1.88
CA ILE A 104 -3.59 -10.41 -1.05
C ILE A 104 -3.91 -11.89 -1.32
N HIS A 105 -3.65 -12.39 -2.53
CA HIS A 105 -3.89 -13.79 -2.91
C HIS A 105 -2.73 -14.76 -2.58
N GLY A 106 -1.88 -14.43 -1.60
CA GLY A 106 -1.06 -15.44 -0.92
C GLY A 106 0.36 -15.66 -1.45
N PHE A 107 1.01 -14.68 -2.07
CA PHE A 107 2.43 -14.77 -2.46
C PHE A 107 3.40 -14.28 -1.36
N GLY A 108 2.92 -14.17 -0.12
CA GLY A 108 3.70 -13.67 1.00
C GLY A 108 3.94 -12.16 0.95
N GLU A 109 4.81 -11.69 1.85
CA GLU A 109 5.27 -10.31 1.87
C GLU A 109 6.32 -10.09 0.78
N PRO A 110 6.32 -8.92 0.12
CA PRO A 110 7.33 -8.58 -0.87
C PRO A 110 8.72 -8.53 -0.21
N VAL A 111 9.65 -9.32 -0.74
CA VAL A 111 11.04 -9.39 -0.30
C VAL A 111 11.84 -8.30 -1.05
N PRO A 112 12.33 -7.24 -0.37
CA PRO A 112 12.98 -6.10 -1.02
C PRO A 112 14.18 -6.48 -1.91
N GLU A 113 14.96 -7.47 -1.49
CA GLU A 113 16.16 -7.96 -2.18
C GLU A 113 15.80 -8.52 -3.56
N LEU A 114 14.65 -9.22 -3.67
CA LEU A 114 14.16 -9.78 -4.93
C LEU A 114 13.59 -8.71 -5.86
N LEU A 115 13.20 -7.54 -5.33
CA LEU A 115 12.71 -6.43 -6.15
C LEU A 115 13.87 -5.73 -6.89
N ALA A 116 15.05 -5.63 -6.28
CA ALA A 116 16.20 -4.93 -6.85
C ALA A 116 17.02 -5.81 -7.81
N ILE A 117 17.18 -7.11 -7.51
CA ILE A 117 18.11 -8.00 -8.22
C ILE A 117 17.87 -8.10 -9.73
N GLY A 118 16.61 -8.02 -10.17
CA GLY A 118 16.28 -8.08 -11.60
C GLY A 118 16.82 -6.88 -12.38
N MET A 119 16.81 -5.69 -11.75
CA MET A 119 17.34 -4.46 -12.35
C MET A 119 18.88 -4.51 -12.37
N GLU A 120 19.50 -4.95 -11.27
CA GLU A 120 20.95 -5.10 -11.16
C GLU A 120 21.51 -6.10 -12.18
N LEU A 121 20.87 -7.27 -12.30
CA LEU A 121 21.28 -8.30 -13.26
C LEU A 121 21.20 -7.79 -14.70
N ARG A 122 20.14 -7.04 -15.05
CA ARG A 122 20.01 -6.45 -16.38
C ARG A 122 21.15 -5.46 -16.66
N GLN A 123 21.49 -4.59 -15.71
CA GLN A 123 22.61 -3.66 -15.85
C GLN A 123 23.95 -4.38 -16.05
N LEU A 124 24.18 -5.49 -15.34
CA LEU A 124 25.37 -6.32 -15.50
C LEU A 124 25.45 -6.97 -16.89
N LEU A 125 24.32 -7.46 -17.41
CA LEU A 125 24.25 -8.09 -18.73
C LEU A 125 24.43 -7.06 -19.86
N GLU A 126 23.79 -5.90 -19.76
CA GLU A 126 23.92 -4.81 -20.74
C GLU A 126 25.35 -4.22 -20.77
N GLY A 127 26.03 -4.12 -19.62
CA GLY A 127 27.43 -3.69 -19.57
C GLY A 127 28.45 -4.66 -20.17
N SER A 128 28.03 -5.88 -20.53
CA SER A 128 28.90 -6.89 -21.15
C SER A 128 28.85 -6.92 -22.68
N SER A 129 27.94 -6.16 -23.31
CA SER A 129 27.77 -6.15 -24.78
C SER A 129 28.61 -5.12 -25.53
N ASP A 130 29.37 -4.27 -24.84
CA ASP A 130 30.20 -3.20 -25.45
C ASP A 130 31.71 -3.55 -25.48
N ALA A 131 32.07 -4.82 -25.23
CA ALA A 131 33.44 -5.30 -25.28
C ALA A 131 33.66 -6.22 -26.50
N GLU A 132 33.49 -5.67 -27.72
CA GLU A 132 34.00 -6.28 -28.95
C GLU A 132 34.43 -5.23 -29.98
#